data_AF-A0A9D9LZA2-F1
#
_entry.id   AF-A0A9D9LZA2-F1
#
_cell.length_a   1.000
_cell.length_b   1.000
_cell.length_c   1.000
_cell.angle_alpha   90.00
_cell.angle_beta   90.00
_cell.angle_gamma   90.00
#
_symmetry.space_group_name_H-M   'P 1'
#
loop_
_entity.id
_entity.type
_entity.pdbx_description
1 polymer ?
#
loop_
_entity_poly.entity_id
_entity_poly.type
_entity_poly.pdbx_seq_one_letter_code
_entity_poly.pdbx_strand_id
1 'polypeptide(L)'
;MGQIKSALEIALERTANIESDANAGKKRELENAGKRIASSFIDSGNEADLKKALSAYKNEEKNIVTEGIKSLLLLKVSLPQEQEEVDTIMRAGKALDLLYPHRHLNNLFDMIKNVLEQYFASQQQLEQALEQQYAPQLRKKEAELARQTGQQIHLSPRQDPEFNQLLERNMKKLHEQYSQAVEQAKQQIQEITA
;
A
#
# COMPACT_ATOMS: atom_id res chain seq x y z
N MET A 1 -53.76 -3.45 8.08
CA MET A 1 -54.05 -4.50 7.08
C MET A 1 -52.75 -5.24 6.80
N GLY A 2 -52.53 -6.40 7.42
CA GLY A 2 -51.31 -7.19 7.26
C GLY A 2 -51.55 -8.30 6.25
N GLN A 3 -50.85 -8.26 5.11
CA GLN A 3 -50.89 -9.35 4.14
C GLN A 3 -50.12 -10.54 4.72
N ILE A 4 -50.81 -11.64 4.97
CA ILE A 4 -50.18 -12.91 5.35
C ILE A 4 -49.60 -13.50 4.06
N LYS A 5 -48.27 -13.50 3.95
CA LYS A 5 -47.56 -14.06 2.79
C LYS A 5 -47.93 -15.53 2.58
N SER A 6 -48.15 -15.92 1.34
CA SER A 6 -48.50 -17.30 0.99
C SER A 6 -47.30 -18.23 1.18
N ALA A 7 -47.52 -19.50 1.55
CA ALA A 7 -46.46 -20.50 1.71
C ALA A 7 -45.59 -20.66 0.43
N LEU A 8 -46.17 -20.39 -0.74
CA LEU A 8 -45.47 -20.37 -2.03
C LEU A 8 -44.51 -19.17 -2.14
N GLU A 9 -44.92 -17.98 -1.68
CA GLU A 9 -44.07 -16.78 -1.69
C GLU A 9 -42.91 -16.92 -0.71
N ILE A 10 -43.15 -17.52 0.47
CA ILE A 10 -42.10 -17.81 1.45
C ILE A 10 -41.10 -18.84 0.89
N ALA A 11 -41.57 -19.83 0.11
CA ALA A 11 -40.70 -20.79 -0.55
C ALA A 11 -39.86 -20.16 -1.69
N LEU A 12 -40.45 -19.24 -2.47
CA LEU A 12 -39.75 -18.51 -3.52
C LEU A 12 -38.72 -17.51 -2.94
N GLU A 13 -39.06 -16.81 -1.86
CA GLU A 13 -38.11 -15.93 -1.16
C GLU A 13 -36.92 -16.72 -0.58
N ARG A 14 -37.18 -17.90 0.01
CA ARG A 14 -36.12 -18.76 0.57
C ARG A 14 -35.22 -19.35 -0.51
N THR A 15 -35.76 -19.75 -1.65
CA THR A 15 -34.95 -20.29 -2.76
C THR A 15 -34.12 -19.20 -3.43
N ALA A 16 -34.69 -18.01 -3.65
CA ALA A 16 -33.95 -16.85 -4.15
C ALA A 16 -32.82 -16.41 -3.21
N ASN A 17 -33.03 -16.44 -1.88
CA ASN A 17 -31.96 -16.16 -0.90
C ASN A 17 -30.84 -17.21 -0.96
N ILE A 18 -31.17 -18.49 -1.06
CA ILE A 18 -30.18 -19.57 -1.12
C ILE A 18 -29.36 -19.51 -2.41
N GLU A 19 -29.99 -19.25 -3.56
CA GLU A 19 -29.29 -19.05 -4.84
C GLU A 19 -28.41 -17.78 -4.82
N SER A 20 -28.89 -16.70 -4.21
CA SER A 20 -28.11 -15.47 -4.00
C SER A 20 -26.89 -15.73 -3.11
N ASP A 21 -27.04 -16.47 -2.01
CA ASP A 21 -25.95 -16.83 -1.10
C ASP A 21 -24.93 -17.78 -1.74
N ALA A 22 -25.38 -18.75 -2.54
CA ALA A 22 -24.51 -19.66 -3.28
C ALA A 22 -23.68 -18.94 -4.34
N ASN A 23 -24.31 -18.02 -5.09
CA ASN A 23 -23.62 -17.20 -6.08
C ASN A 23 -22.63 -16.21 -5.43
N ALA A 24 -23.00 -15.61 -4.29
CA ALA A 24 -22.11 -14.76 -3.52
C ALA A 24 -20.91 -15.54 -2.96
N GLY A 25 -21.13 -16.77 -2.47
CA GLY A 25 -20.09 -17.68 -2.02
C GLY A 25 -19.09 -18.00 -3.14
N LYS A 26 -19.59 -18.42 -4.31
CA LYS A 26 -18.75 -18.73 -5.47
C LYS A 26 -17.95 -17.50 -5.94
N LYS A 27 -18.57 -16.33 -6.00
CA LYS A 27 -17.87 -15.07 -6.34
C LYS A 27 -16.71 -14.80 -5.38
N ARG A 28 -16.96 -14.92 -4.07
CA ARG A 28 -15.93 -14.69 -3.04
C ARG A 28 -14.77 -15.69 -3.15
N GLU A 29 -15.05 -16.94 -3.48
CA GLU A 29 -14.01 -17.95 -3.73
C GLU A 29 -13.13 -17.59 -4.92
N LEU A 30 -13.73 -17.13 -6.03
CA LEU A 30 -13.02 -16.69 -7.21
C LEU A 30 -12.17 -15.43 -6.94
N GLU A 31 -12.70 -14.45 -6.20
CA GLU A 31 -11.92 -13.28 -5.78
C GLU A 31 -10.72 -13.69 -4.91
N ASN A 32 -10.93 -14.61 -3.97
CA ASN A 32 -9.85 -15.14 -3.12
C ASN A 32 -8.83 -15.95 -3.92
N ALA A 33 -9.26 -16.69 -4.94
CA ALA A 33 -8.36 -17.38 -5.85
C ALA A 33 -7.47 -16.37 -6.59
N GLY A 34 -8.06 -15.27 -7.08
CA GLY A 34 -7.31 -14.16 -7.67
C GLY A 34 -6.26 -13.59 -6.72
N LYS A 35 -6.63 -13.33 -5.46
CA LYS A 35 -5.68 -12.84 -4.43
C LYS A 35 -4.53 -13.83 -4.21
N ARG A 36 -4.81 -15.14 -4.16
CA ARG A 36 -3.74 -16.16 -4.03
C ARG A 36 -2.79 -16.18 -5.21
N ILE A 37 -3.32 -16.04 -6.44
CA ILE A 37 -2.52 -15.94 -7.66
C ILE A 37 -1.61 -14.71 -7.60
N ALA A 38 -2.16 -13.55 -7.19
CA ALA A 38 -1.38 -12.32 -7.01
C ALA A 38 -0.26 -12.49 -5.98
N SER A 39 -0.53 -13.07 -4.80
CA SER A 39 0.51 -13.36 -3.80
C SER A 39 1.60 -14.26 -4.36
N SER A 40 1.23 -15.37 -5.01
CA SER A 40 2.20 -16.29 -5.61
C SER A 40 3.08 -15.60 -6.66
N PHE A 41 2.53 -14.66 -7.43
CA PHE A 41 3.29 -13.91 -8.40
C PHE A 41 4.24 -12.90 -7.73
N ILE A 42 3.80 -12.21 -6.68
CA ILE A 42 4.65 -11.28 -5.92
C ILE A 42 5.88 -12.02 -5.36
N ASP A 43 5.70 -13.24 -4.85
CA ASP A 43 6.78 -14.02 -4.26
C ASP A 43 7.74 -14.58 -5.32
N SER A 44 7.21 -15.08 -6.45
CA SER A 44 8.01 -15.78 -7.48
C SER A 44 8.50 -14.89 -8.62
N GLY A 45 7.75 -13.84 -8.97
CA GLY A 45 7.95 -13.03 -10.18
C GLY A 45 7.72 -13.78 -11.50
N ASN A 46 7.16 -14.99 -11.49
CA ASN A 46 7.07 -15.82 -12.69
C ASN A 46 5.82 -15.51 -13.55
N GLU A 47 6.04 -14.89 -14.70
CA GLU A 47 4.97 -14.53 -15.64
C GLU A 47 4.25 -15.73 -16.26
N ALA A 48 4.98 -16.84 -16.48
CA ALA A 48 4.39 -18.04 -17.06
C ALA A 48 3.37 -18.67 -16.11
N ASP A 49 3.64 -18.63 -14.80
CA ASP A 49 2.74 -19.15 -13.78
C ASP A 49 1.47 -18.30 -13.67
N LEU A 50 1.60 -16.96 -13.73
CA LEU A 50 0.44 -16.05 -13.76
C LEU A 50 -0.46 -16.31 -14.98
N LYS A 51 0.14 -16.39 -16.17
CA LYS A 51 -0.59 -16.66 -17.43
C LYS A 51 -1.28 -18.03 -17.39
N LYS A 52 -0.58 -19.05 -16.88
CA LYS A 52 -1.11 -20.40 -16.72
C LYS A 52 -2.28 -20.42 -15.74
N ALA A 53 -2.16 -19.78 -14.58
CA ALA A 53 -3.23 -19.70 -13.58
C ALA A 53 -4.48 -19.02 -14.13
N LEU A 54 -4.33 -17.92 -14.87
CA LEU A 54 -5.46 -17.22 -15.51
C LEU A 54 -6.15 -18.04 -16.60
N SER A 55 -5.42 -18.91 -17.31
CA SER A 55 -5.98 -19.76 -18.37
C SER A 55 -6.94 -20.84 -17.85
N ALA A 56 -6.90 -21.14 -16.54
CA ALA A 56 -7.81 -22.08 -15.90
C ALA A 56 -9.25 -21.56 -15.78
N TYR A 57 -9.45 -20.24 -15.94
CA TYR A 57 -10.75 -19.58 -15.80
C TYR A 57 -11.23 -19.05 -17.15
N LYS A 58 -12.56 -19.00 -17.35
CA LYS A 58 -13.18 -18.53 -18.60
C LYS A 58 -14.25 -17.47 -18.31
N ASN A 59 -14.50 -16.60 -19.29
CA ASN A 59 -15.60 -15.63 -19.29
C ASN A 59 -15.69 -14.84 -17.97
N GLU A 60 -16.87 -14.87 -17.33
CA GLU A 60 -17.17 -14.15 -16.10
C GLU A 60 -16.29 -14.56 -14.91
N GLU A 61 -15.96 -15.85 -14.77
CA GLU A 61 -15.07 -16.32 -13.70
C GLU A 61 -13.68 -15.72 -13.85
N LYS A 62 -13.18 -15.62 -15.08
CA LYS A 62 -11.89 -14.98 -15.36
C LYS A 62 -11.90 -13.50 -14.98
N ASN A 63 -13.00 -12.79 -15.22
CA ASN A 63 -13.12 -11.39 -14.83
C ASN A 63 -13.09 -11.24 -13.30
N ILE A 64 -13.86 -12.06 -12.57
CA ILE A 64 -13.88 -12.02 -11.09
C ILE A 64 -12.51 -12.33 -10.50
N VAL A 65 -11.81 -13.34 -11.03
CA VAL A 65 -10.44 -13.69 -10.61
C VAL A 65 -9.48 -12.54 -10.92
N THR A 66 -9.59 -11.91 -12.09
CA THR A 66 -8.76 -10.77 -12.49
C THR A 66 -8.97 -9.56 -11.55
N GLU A 67 -10.20 -9.27 -11.16
CA GLU A 67 -10.51 -8.26 -10.15
C GLU A 67 -9.92 -8.61 -8.78
N GLY A 68 -9.97 -9.89 -8.39
CA GLY A 68 -9.30 -10.40 -7.20
C GLY A 68 -7.79 -10.14 -7.22
N ILE A 69 -7.12 -10.43 -8.35
CA ILE A 69 -5.70 -10.15 -8.56
C ILE A 69 -5.45 -8.63 -8.45
N LYS A 70 -6.15 -7.82 -9.26
CA LYS A 70 -6.03 -6.36 -9.27
C LYS A 70 -6.17 -5.77 -7.87
N SER A 71 -7.17 -6.21 -7.10
CA SER A 71 -7.42 -5.70 -5.75
C SER A 71 -6.23 -5.90 -4.79
N LEU A 72 -5.57 -7.06 -4.85
CA LEU A 72 -4.40 -7.31 -4.01
C LEU A 72 -3.18 -6.53 -4.49
N LEU A 73 -2.96 -6.46 -5.80
CA LEU A 73 -1.83 -5.72 -6.37
C LEU A 73 -1.92 -4.23 -6.03
N LEU A 74 -3.10 -3.62 -6.18
CA LEU A 74 -3.34 -2.23 -5.78
C LEU A 74 -3.20 -2.01 -4.26
N LEU A 75 -3.53 -3.00 -3.43
CA LEU A 75 -3.31 -2.92 -1.98
C LEU A 75 -1.81 -2.87 -1.65
N LYS A 76 -0.96 -3.50 -2.47
CA LYS A 76 0.50 -3.45 -2.31
C LYS A 76 1.12 -2.13 -2.76
N VAL A 77 0.45 -1.35 -3.60
CA VAL A 77 0.90 -0.01 -3.98
C VAL A 77 0.64 0.95 -2.82
N SER A 78 1.63 1.06 -1.95
CA SER A 78 1.63 1.95 -0.78
C SER A 78 3.05 2.45 -0.51
N LEU A 79 3.19 3.44 0.37
CA LEU A 79 4.51 3.86 0.80
C LEU A 79 5.19 2.72 1.60
N PRO A 80 6.39 2.26 1.19
CA PRO A 80 7.10 1.17 1.85
C PRO A 80 7.71 1.64 3.17
N GLN A 81 7.90 0.71 4.10
CA GLN A 81 8.67 0.98 5.32
C GLN A 81 10.16 0.74 5.07
N GLU A 82 10.46 -0.31 4.31
CA GLU A 82 11.82 -0.72 3.98
C GLU A 82 12.11 -0.67 2.48
N GLN A 83 13.37 -0.46 2.10
CA GLN A 83 13.75 -0.33 0.70
C GLN A 83 13.50 -1.63 -0.10
N GLU A 84 13.59 -2.80 0.53
CA GLU A 84 13.30 -4.08 -0.15
C GLU A 84 11.83 -4.22 -0.59
N GLU A 85 10.91 -3.48 0.04
CA GLU A 85 9.49 -3.50 -0.33
C GLU A 85 9.22 -2.83 -1.68
N VAL A 86 10.14 -1.97 -2.16
CA VAL A 86 10.03 -1.33 -3.49
C VAL A 86 9.97 -2.38 -4.59
N ASP A 87 10.80 -3.43 -4.52
CA ASP A 87 10.80 -4.51 -5.50
C ASP A 87 9.46 -5.27 -5.54
N THR A 88 8.81 -5.39 -4.39
CA THR A 88 7.49 -6.00 -4.28
C THR A 88 6.42 -5.13 -4.96
N ILE A 89 6.49 -3.80 -4.80
CA ILE A 89 5.61 -2.86 -5.50
C ILE A 89 5.84 -2.92 -7.02
N MET A 90 7.11 -3.00 -7.45
CA MET A 90 7.45 -3.11 -8.87
C MET A 90 6.99 -4.43 -9.48
N ARG A 91 7.08 -5.54 -8.75
CA ARG A 91 6.48 -6.81 -9.16
C ARG A 91 4.96 -6.68 -9.29
N ALA A 92 4.30 -5.99 -8.37
CA ALA A 92 2.87 -5.75 -8.48
C ALA A 92 2.51 -4.96 -9.76
N GLY A 93 3.33 -3.97 -10.12
CA GLY A 93 3.19 -3.23 -11.37
C GLY A 93 3.36 -4.08 -12.62
N LYS A 94 4.39 -4.94 -12.65
CA LYS A 94 4.58 -5.91 -13.75
C LYS A 94 3.37 -6.83 -13.91
N ALA A 95 2.82 -7.33 -12.80
CA ALA A 95 1.61 -8.15 -12.85
C ALA A 95 0.42 -7.36 -13.44
N LEU A 96 0.22 -6.10 -13.04
CA LEU A 96 -0.84 -5.26 -13.60
C LEU A 96 -0.66 -5.01 -15.11
N ASP A 97 0.57 -4.77 -15.57
CA ASP A 97 0.87 -4.58 -17.00
C ASP A 97 0.59 -5.85 -17.81
N LEU A 98 0.84 -7.03 -17.23
CA LEU A 98 0.50 -8.32 -17.84
C LEU A 98 -1.01 -8.58 -17.90
N LEU A 99 -1.79 -8.11 -16.92
CA LEU A 99 -3.25 -8.23 -16.91
C LEU A 99 -3.91 -7.27 -17.89
N TYR A 100 -3.35 -6.06 -18.03
CA TYR A 100 -3.90 -4.98 -18.84
C TYR A 100 -2.89 -4.50 -19.89
N PRO A 101 -2.57 -5.36 -20.88
CA PRO A 101 -1.63 -5.00 -21.94
C PRO A 101 -2.12 -3.76 -22.70
N HIS A 102 -1.19 -2.95 -23.20
CA HIS A 102 -1.44 -1.68 -23.92
C HIS A 102 -1.97 -0.51 -23.08
N ARG A 103 -2.11 -0.67 -21.76
CA ARG A 103 -2.42 0.43 -20.84
C ARG A 103 -1.18 1.23 -20.39
N HIS A 104 0.02 0.82 -20.83
CA HIS A 104 1.30 1.49 -20.56
C HIS A 104 1.56 1.76 -19.07
N LEU A 105 1.25 0.78 -18.20
CA LEU A 105 1.37 0.94 -16.75
C LEU A 105 2.83 1.03 -16.29
N ASN A 106 3.78 0.48 -17.07
CA ASN A 106 5.20 0.53 -16.76
C ASN A 106 5.72 1.95 -16.50
N ASN A 107 5.33 2.93 -17.32
CA ASN A 107 5.77 4.33 -17.14
C ASN A 107 5.27 4.91 -15.79
N LEU A 108 4.05 4.53 -15.39
CA LEU A 108 3.46 4.97 -14.13
C LEU A 108 4.17 4.32 -12.93
N PHE A 109 4.53 3.04 -13.05
CA PHE A 109 5.31 2.34 -12.04
C PHE A 109 6.77 2.83 -11.95
N ASP A 110 7.38 3.25 -13.06
CA ASP A 110 8.70 3.90 -13.04
C ASP A 110 8.64 5.25 -12.32
N MET A 111 7.57 6.02 -12.54
CA MET A 111 7.34 7.25 -11.79
C MET A 111 7.14 6.97 -10.29
N ILE A 112 6.34 5.96 -9.94
CA ILE A 112 6.16 5.52 -8.55
C ILE A 112 7.52 5.14 -7.96
N LYS A 113 8.34 4.34 -8.65
CA LYS A 113 9.68 3.94 -8.19
C LYS A 113 10.53 5.14 -7.82
N ASN A 114 10.59 6.15 -8.69
CA ASN A 114 11.35 7.37 -8.45
C ASN A 114 10.83 8.12 -7.20
N VAL A 115 9.52 8.19 -7.01
CA VAL A 115 8.90 8.80 -5.81
C VAL A 115 9.29 8.02 -4.55
N LEU A 116 9.29 6.69 -4.59
CA LEU A 116 9.67 5.85 -3.45
C LEU A 116 11.16 5.97 -3.10
N GLU A 117 12.04 5.99 -4.11
CA GLU A 117 13.48 6.20 -3.90
C GLU A 117 13.76 7.60 -3.33
N GLN A 118 13.06 8.62 -3.84
CA GLN A 118 13.18 9.97 -3.34
C GLN A 118 12.66 10.12 -1.90
N TYR A 119 11.66 9.34 -1.49
CA TYR A 119 11.17 9.32 -0.11
C TYR A 119 12.29 8.93 0.86
N PHE A 120 12.99 7.81 0.62
CA PHE A 120 14.09 7.37 1.48
C PHE A 120 15.25 8.37 1.50
N ALA A 121 15.61 8.93 0.34
CA ALA A 121 16.63 9.98 0.28
C ALA A 121 16.21 11.23 1.07
N SER A 122 14.94 11.63 0.97
CA SER A 122 14.40 12.79 1.67
C SER A 122 14.37 12.58 3.19
N GLN A 123 14.11 11.36 3.67
CA GLN A 123 14.17 11.04 5.10
C GLN A 123 15.58 11.27 5.65
N GLN A 124 16.60 10.74 4.99
CA GLN A 124 18.00 10.91 5.39
C GLN A 124 18.42 12.39 5.38
N GLN A 125 18.06 13.11 4.32
CA GLN A 125 18.34 14.54 4.20
C GLN A 125 17.65 15.36 5.29
N LEU A 126 16.39 15.04 5.60
CA LEU A 126 15.62 15.72 6.63
C LEU A 126 16.24 15.52 8.02
N GLU A 127 16.63 14.29 8.36
CA GLU A 127 17.29 14.00 9.63
C GLU A 127 18.59 14.81 9.76
N GLN A 128 19.47 14.76 8.75
CA GLN A 128 20.73 15.51 8.75
C GLN A 128 20.51 17.02 8.84
N ALA A 129 19.53 17.57 8.10
CA ALA A 129 19.22 18.98 8.13
C ALA A 129 18.73 19.43 9.52
N LEU A 130 17.88 18.62 10.16
CA LEU A 130 17.38 18.90 11.51
C LEU A 130 18.49 18.81 12.56
N GLU A 131 19.39 17.82 12.46
CA GLU A 131 20.54 17.70 13.37
C GLU A 131 21.43 18.95 13.31
N GLN A 132 21.75 19.43 12.10
CA GLN A 132 22.53 20.64 11.89
C GLN A 132 21.81 21.89 12.41
N GLN A 133 20.50 21.99 12.17
CA GLN A 133 19.69 23.10 12.63
C GLN A 133 19.56 23.13 14.17
N TYR A 134 19.53 21.96 14.81
CA TYR A 134 19.36 21.82 16.25
C TYR A 134 20.67 21.95 17.05
N ALA A 135 21.83 21.71 16.41
CA ALA A 135 23.14 21.77 17.06
C ALA A 135 23.41 23.06 17.90
N PRO A 136 23.00 24.28 17.48
CA PRO A 136 23.15 25.48 18.31
C PRO A 136 22.29 25.47 19.58
N GLN A 137 21.07 24.92 19.53
CA GLN A 137 20.19 24.83 20.69
C GLN A 137 20.74 23.81 21.70
N LEU A 138 21.21 22.67 21.19
CA LEU A 138 21.82 21.64 22.02
C LEU A 138 23.05 22.16 22.78
N ARG A 139 23.96 22.89 22.11
CA ARG A 139 25.12 23.52 22.77
C ARG A 139 24.73 24.51 23.88
N LYS A 140 23.63 25.25 23.71
CA LYS A 140 23.12 26.15 24.76
C LYS A 140 22.65 25.37 25.98
N LYS A 141 21.91 24.29 25.75
CA LYS A 141 21.38 23.40 26.79
C LYS A 141 22.51 22.72 27.59
N GLU A 142 23.55 22.24 26.89
CA GLU A 142 24.76 21.71 27.52
C GLU A 142 25.45 22.75 28.42
N ALA A 143 25.62 23.98 27.94
CA ALA A 143 26.25 25.05 28.70
C ALA A 143 25.43 25.45 29.95
N GLU A 144 24.11 25.46 29.86
CA GLU A 144 23.21 25.72 30.98
C GLU A 144 23.27 24.60 32.03
N LEU A 145 23.23 23.34 31.60
CA LEU A 145 23.37 22.18 32.48
C LEU A 145 24.73 22.15 33.17
N ALA A 146 25.81 22.48 32.46
CA ALA A 146 27.15 22.56 33.04
C ALA A 146 27.26 23.65 34.11
N ARG A 147 26.56 24.79 33.93
CA ARG A 147 26.51 25.85 34.95
C ARG A 147 25.73 25.42 36.20
N GLN A 148 24.68 24.62 36.05
CA GLN A 148 23.84 24.18 37.17
C GLN A 148 24.47 23.01 37.95
N THR A 149 25.08 22.06 37.25
CA THR A 149 25.61 20.82 37.84
C THR A 149 27.11 20.86 38.11
N GLY A 150 27.83 21.82 37.51
CA GLY A 150 29.29 21.90 37.57
C GLY A 150 30.03 20.84 36.73
N GLN A 151 29.30 19.98 36.00
CA GLN A 151 29.85 18.92 35.16
C GLN A 151 29.61 19.19 33.69
N GLN A 152 30.60 18.89 32.85
CA GLN A 152 30.48 19.03 31.40
C GLN A 152 29.74 17.81 30.84
N ILE A 153 28.47 18.00 30.46
CA ILE A 153 27.64 16.95 29.88
C ILE A 153 27.59 17.18 28.37
N HIS A 154 27.91 16.14 27.59
CA HIS A 154 27.69 16.15 26.14
C HIS A 154 26.38 15.42 25.84
N LEU A 155 25.45 16.12 25.20
CA LEU A 155 24.14 15.59 24.81
C LEU A 155 24.17 15.20 23.32
N SER A 156 23.65 14.02 22.99
CA SER A 156 23.37 13.70 21.59
C SER A 156 21.97 14.21 21.22
N PRO A 157 21.73 14.71 19.98
CA PRO A 157 20.40 15.16 19.55
C PRO A 157 19.29 14.13 19.81
N ARG A 158 19.57 12.84 19.57
CA ARG A 158 18.62 11.74 19.79
C ARG A 158 18.24 11.50 21.27
N GLN A 159 19.03 12.03 22.21
CA GLN A 159 18.74 11.97 23.64
C GLN A 159 17.85 13.13 24.09
N ASP A 160 17.63 14.13 23.23
CA ASP A 160 16.79 15.29 23.55
C ASP A 160 15.32 15.05 23.14
N PRO A 161 14.37 15.09 24.09
CA PRO A 161 12.95 14.94 23.79
C PRO A 161 12.41 15.98 22.79
N GLU A 162 12.92 17.21 22.82
CA GLU A 162 12.47 18.28 21.92
C GLU A 162 12.91 18.02 20.49
N PHE A 163 14.14 17.51 20.31
CA PHE A 163 14.64 17.09 19.00
C PHE A 163 13.82 15.93 18.45
N ASN A 164 13.54 14.91 19.26
CA ASN A 164 12.74 13.76 18.84
C ASN A 164 11.32 14.18 18.41
N GLN A 165 10.66 15.07 19.16
CA GLN A 165 9.35 15.62 18.77
C GLN A 165 9.40 16.41 17.45
N LEU A 166 10.46 17.21 17.25
CA LEU A 166 10.66 17.95 16.01
C LEU A 166 10.87 17.00 14.83
N LEU A 167 11.71 15.98 15.00
CA LEU A 167 12.00 14.97 13.99
C LEU A 167 10.72 14.21 13.62
N GLU A 168 9.99 13.67 14.60
CA GLU A 168 8.73 12.96 14.40
C GLU A 168 7.71 13.80 13.64
N ARG A 169 7.54 15.08 14.01
CA ARG A 169 6.60 15.98 13.34
C ARG A 169 6.96 16.20 11.89
N ASN A 170 8.24 16.38 11.57
CA ASN A 170 8.67 16.59 10.18
C ASN A 170 8.63 15.29 9.37
N MET A 171 9.02 14.16 9.96
CA MET A 171 8.92 12.84 9.34
C MET A 171 7.46 12.49 9.01
N LYS A 172 6.52 12.81 9.90
CA LYS A 172 5.10 12.61 9.64
C LYS A 172 4.61 13.43 8.46
N LYS A 173 4.97 14.71 8.37
CA LYS A 173 4.63 15.56 7.22
C LYS A 173 5.21 15.04 5.91
N LEU A 174 6.47 14.60 5.95
CA LEU A 174 7.14 13.99 4.80
C LEU A 174 6.39 12.73 4.36
N HIS A 175 6.08 11.83 5.30
CA HIS A 175 5.31 10.63 5.03
C HIS A 175 3.93 10.94 4.43
N GLU A 176 3.20 11.90 4.99
CA GLU A 176 1.89 12.33 4.48
C GLU A 176 1.97 12.84 3.03
N GLN A 177 2.97 13.67 2.72
CA GLN A 177 3.17 14.21 1.37
C GLN A 177 3.43 13.10 0.34
N TYR A 178 4.34 12.17 0.65
CA TYR A 178 4.67 11.07 -0.26
C TYR A 178 3.54 10.03 -0.34
N SER A 179 2.85 9.76 0.76
CA SER A 179 1.67 8.88 0.78
C SER A 179 0.56 9.41 -0.14
N GLN A 180 0.31 10.72 -0.13
CA GLN A 180 -0.65 11.35 -1.06
C GLN A 180 -0.22 11.17 -2.53
N ALA A 181 1.07 11.34 -2.85
CA ALA A 181 1.57 11.16 -4.21
C ALA A 181 1.39 9.71 -4.70
N VAL A 182 1.68 8.73 -3.83
CA VAL A 182 1.48 7.30 -4.14
C VAL A 182 -0.01 6.98 -4.30
N GLU A 183 -0.87 7.53 -3.45
CA GLU A 183 -2.32 7.31 -3.54
C GLU A 183 -2.90 7.91 -4.83
N GLN A 184 -2.44 9.09 -5.26
CA GLN A 184 -2.81 9.67 -6.55
C GLN A 184 -2.40 8.78 -7.72
N ALA A 185 -1.18 8.23 -7.70
CA ALA A 185 -0.73 7.30 -8.72
C ALA A 185 -1.58 6.02 -8.72
N LYS A 186 -1.95 5.50 -7.55
CA LYS A 186 -2.84 4.35 -7.40
C LYS A 186 -4.25 4.61 -7.95
N GLN A 187 -4.80 5.81 -7.73
CA GLN A 187 -6.09 6.21 -8.32
C GLN A 187 -6.01 6.25 -9.85
N GLN A 188 -4.93 6.78 -10.41
CA GLN A 188 -4.70 6.75 -11.87
C GLN A 188 -4.62 5.32 -12.40
N ILE A 189 -3.93 4.40 -11.71
CA ILE A 189 -3.91 2.98 -12.08
C ILE A 189 -5.34 2.42 -12.08
N GLN A 190 -6.15 2.72 -11.06
CA GLN A 190 -7.53 2.27 -10.98
C GLN A 190 -8.36 2.78 -12.16
N GLU A 191 -8.25 4.06 -12.52
CA GLU A 191 -8.96 4.63 -13.67
C GLU A 191 -8.56 3.99 -15.00
N ILE A 192 -7.27 3.70 -15.17
CA ILE A 192 -6.73 3.06 -16.38
C ILE A 192 -7.15 1.57 -16.46
N THR A 193 -7.40 0.92 -15.31
CA THR A 193 -7.73 -0.51 -15.19
C THR A 193 -9.19 -0.77 -14.81
N ALA A 194 -10.04 0.26 -14.89
CA ALA A 194 -11.49 0.17 -14.85
C ALA A 194 -12.03 -0.27 -16.22
#